data_AF-A0A2S3ZGU0-F1
#
_entry.id   AF-A0A2S3ZGU0-F1
#
_cell.length_a   1.000
_cell.length_b   1.000
_cell.length_c   1.000
_cell.angle_alpha   90.00
_cell.angle_beta   90.00
_cell.angle_gamma   90.00
#
_symmetry.space_group_name_H-M   'P 1'
#
loop_
_entity.id
_entity.type
_entity.pdbx_description
1 polymer ?
#
loop_
_entity_poly.entity_id
_entity_poly.type
_entity_poly.pdbx_seq_one_letter_code
_entity_poly.pdbx_strand_id
1 'polypeptide(L)'
;MLANLTGWHMVIILAIVLLLFGAPKLPGLARSVGQSMRIFKSEVKTLKDDDGTDAPDPAAELTHPGTLVAEPIPLPTRASTRI
;
A
#
# COMPACT_ATOMS: atom_id res chain seq x y z
N MET A 1 23.16 -17.62 26.79
CA MET A 1 24.24 -16.70 26.36
C MET A 1 24.08 -16.18 24.92
N LEU A 2 23.01 -16.49 24.16
CA LEU A 2 22.81 -15.99 22.76
C LEU A 2 21.51 -15.18 22.55
N ALA A 3 20.59 -15.15 23.54
CA ALA A 3 19.27 -14.52 23.38
C ALA A 3 19.25 -12.99 23.57
N ASN A 4 20.36 -12.38 23.99
CA ASN A 4 20.46 -10.94 24.25
C ASN A 4 20.97 -10.14 23.04
N LEU A 5 21.24 -10.78 21.88
CA LEU A 5 21.98 -10.15 20.79
C LEU A 5 21.13 -9.51 19.69
N THR A 6 19.82 -9.74 19.62
CA THR A 6 19.10 -9.42 18.37
C THR A 6 17.98 -8.42 18.50
N GLY A 7 17.26 -8.38 19.63
CA GLY A 7 16.13 -7.45 19.80
C GLY A 7 16.55 -5.98 19.93
N TRP A 8 17.51 -5.69 20.82
CA TRP A 8 17.92 -4.30 21.10
C TRP A 8 18.71 -3.65 19.96
N HIS A 9 19.51 -4.44 19.22
CA HIS A 9 20.29 -3.94 18.09
C HIS A 9 19.39 -3.42 16.95
N MET A 10 18.27 -4.08 16.67
CA MET A 10 17.33 -3.62 15.63
C MET A 10 16.71 -2.26 15.97
N VAL A 11 16.40 -2.03 17.25
CA VAL A 11 15.90 -0.73 17.73
C VAL A 11 16.98 0.35 17.60
N ILE A 12 18.23 0.04 17.93
CA ILE A 12 19.36 0.98 17.78
C ILE A 12 19.59 1.34 16.32
N ILE A 13 19.58 0.36 15.42
CA ILE A 13 19.74 0.60 13.97
C ILE A 13 18.59 1.47 13.47
N LEU A 14 17.34 1.17 13.86
CA LEU A 14 16.18 1.97 13.50
C LEU A 14 16.30 3.42 14.02
N ALA A 15 16.79 3.60 15.25
CA ALA A 15 17.04 4.91 15.83
C ALA A 15 18.10 5.70 15.04
N ILE A 16 19.19 5.07 14.62
CA ILE A 16 20.22 5.71 13.78
C ILE A 16 19.64 6.10 12.42
N VAL A 17 18.89 5.21 11.77
CA VAL A 17 18.24 5.50 10.48
C VAL A 17 17.25 6.67 10.63
N LEU A 18 16.44 6.70 11.70
CA LEU A 18 15.56 7.82 12.01
C LEU A 18 16.33 9.13 12.22
N LEU A 19 17.50 9.08 12.84
CA LEU A 19 18.32 10.27 13.09
C LEU A 19 18.96 10.81 11.80
N LEU A 20 19.38 9.92 10.88
CA LEU A 20 19.99 10.29 9.60
C LEU A 20 18.95 10.72 8.55
N PHE A 21 17.84 9.99 8.44
CA PHE A 21 16.81 10.22 7.41
C PHE A 21 15.67 11.12 7.90
N GLY A 22 15.43 11.19 9.20
CA GLY A 22 14.30 11.90 9.80
C GLY A 22 12.97 11.14 9.74
N ALA A 23 12.04 11.51 10.62
CA ALA A 23 10.69 10.93 10.71
C ALA A 23 9.86 10.99 9.40
N PRO A 24 9.88 12.06 8.57
CA PRO A 24 9.00 12.12 7.39
C PRO A 24 9.52 11.32 6.19
N LYS A 25 10.81 10.94 6.15
CA LYS A 25 11.41 10.25 4.99
C LYS A 25 11.23 8.73 5.04
N LEU A 26 11.19 8.13 6.23
CA LEU A 26 10.90 6.70 6.39
C LEU A 26 9.54 6.26 5.81
N PRO A 27 8.40 6.91 6.10
CA PRO A 27 7.13 6.50 5.53
C PRO A 27 7.07 6.69 4.02
N GLY A 28 7.78 7.69 3.48
CA GLY A 28 7.90 7.90 2.04
C GLY A 28 8.64 6.76 1.35
N LEU A 29 9.80 6.36 1.88
CA LEU A 29 10.60 5.25 1.34
C LEU A 29 9.88 3.91 1.49
N ALA A 30 9.24 3.66 2.64
CA ALA A 30 8.46 2.45 2.85
C ALA A 30 7.30 2.34 1.86
N ARG A 31 6.60 3.44 1.57
CA ARG A 31 5.50 3.46 0.59
C ARG A 31 5.98 3.22 -0.84
N SER A 32 7.08 3.86 -1.27
CA SER A 32 7.59 3.65 -2.63
C SER A 32 8.12 2.23 -2.84
N VAL A 33 8.86 1.70 -1.87
CA VAL A 33 9.36 0.30 -1.90
C VAL A 33 8.20 -0.69 -1.81
N GLY A 34 7.21 -0.44 -0.95
CA GLY A 34 6.03 -1.28 -0.81
C GLY A 34 5.20 -1.35 -2.09
N GLN A 35 5.04 -0.22 -2.79
CA GLN A 35 4.33 -0.18 -4.07
C GLN A 35 5.08 -0.95 -5.17
N SER A 36 6.40 -0.77 -5.29
CA SER A 36 7.23 -1.55 -6.23
C SER A 36 7.18 -3.05 -5.92
N MET A 37 7.22 -3.41 -4.64
CA MET A 37 7.20 -4.81 -4.21
C MET A 37 5.82 -5.46 -4.40
N ARG A 38 4.72 -4.70 -4.30
CA ARG A 38 3.37 -5.17 -4.64
C ARG A 38 3.26 -5.49 -6.12
N ILE A 39 3.73 -4.60 -7.00
CA ILE A 39 3.72 -4.81 -8.46
C ILE A 39 4.56 -6.05 -8.81
N PHE A 40 5.80 -6.12 -8.31
CA PHE A 40 6.67 -7.26 -8.52
C PHE A 40 6.05 -8.58 -8.00
N LYS A 41 5.43 -8.55 -6.82
CA LYS A 41 4.76 -9.73 -6.26
C LYS A 41 3.55 -10.14 -7.09
N SER A 42 2.77 -9.21 -7.62
CA SER A 42 1.63 -9.51 -8.50
C SER A 42 2.09 -10.14 -9.81
N GLU A 43 3.12 -9.59 -10.47
CA GLU A 43 3.68 -10.18 -11.69
C GLU A 43 4.27 -11.57 -11.44
N VAL A 44 5.07 -11.73 -10.37
CA VAL A 44 5.65 -13.02 -9.98
C VAL A 44 4.59 -14.03 -9.53
N LYS A 45 3.47 -13.57 -8.95
CA LYS A 45 2.35 -14.43 -8.56
C LYS A 45 1.62 -14.95 -9.79
N THR A 46 1.35 -14.13 -10.80
CA THR A 46 0.78 -14.59 -12.08
C THR A 46 1.64 -15.67 -12.74
N LEU A 47 2.97 -15.52 -12.72
CA LEU A 47 3.90 -16.53 -13.25
C LEU A 47 3.90 -17.85 -12.45
N LYS A 48 3.55 -17.80 -11.16
CA LYS A 48 3.50 -18.98 -10.27
C LYS A 48 2.12 -19.60 -10.20
N ASP A 49 1.06 -18.82 -10.42
CA ASP A 49 -0.32 -19.28 -10.49
C ASP A 49 -0.57 -20.06 -11.81
N ASP A 50 0.19 -19.78 -12.88
CA ASP A 50 0.17 -20.57 -14.14
C ASP A 50 0.65 -22.03 -13.95
N ASP A 51 1.35 -22.34 -12.85
CA ASP A 51 1.74 -23.69 -12.41
C ASP A 51 0.80 -24.30 -11.34
N GLY A 52 -0.32 -23.64 -11.03
CA GLY A 52 -1.43 -24.16 -10.23
C GLY A 52 -1.24 -24.10 -8.72
N THR A 53 -1.72 -23.04 -8.08
CA THR A 53 -2.37 -23.02 -6.73
C THR A 53 -2.75 -21.59 -6.36
N ASP A 54 -4.05 -21.29 -6.38
CA ASP A 54 -4.64 -20.01 -5.96
C ASP A 54 -4.39 -19.69 -4.47
N ALA A 55 -3.74 -18.56 -4.20
CA ALA A 55 -3.72 -17.92 -2.88
C ALA A 55 -4.41 -16.55 -2.90
N PRO A 56 -5.40 -16.27 -2.02
CA PRO A 56 -6.06 -14.96 -1.90
C PRO A 56 -5.11 -13.84 -1.42
N ASP A 57 -5.24 -12.63 -2.00
CA ASP A 57 -4.50 -11.41 -1.62
C ASP A 57 -5.09 -10.79 -0.34
N PRO A 58 -4.36 -10.74 0.80
CA PRO A 58 -4.87 -10.18 2.06
C PRO A 58 -4.84 -8.64 2.14
N ALA A 59 -4.53 -7.91 1.06
CA ALA A 59 -4.39 -6.46 1.11
C ALA A 59 -5.65 -5.65 0.71
N ALA A 60 -6.78 -6.31 0.42
CA ALA A 60 -7.99 -5.62 -0.10
C ALA A 60 -8.93 -5.05 0.98
N GLU A 61 -8.65 -5.18 2.28
CA GLU A 61 -9.66 -4.87 3.31
C GLU A 61 -9.23 -3.82 4.36
N LEU A 62 -8.56 -2.71 4.02
CA LEU A 62 -8.36 -1.62 5.02
C LEU A 62 -8.40 -0.18 4.47
N THR A 63 -9.18 0.12 3.43
CA THR A 63 -9.50 1.55 3.13
C THR A 63 -10.94 1.72 2.66
N HIS A 64 -11.87 1.57 3.61
CA HIS A 64 -13.09 2.37 3.62
C HIS A 64 -13.30 2.95 5.03
N PRO A 65 -12.88 4.20 5.26
CA PRO A 65 -13.57 5.05 6.21
C PRO A 65 -13.96 6.35 5.51
N GLY A 66 -15.25 6.55 5.24
CA GLY A 66 -15.69 7.84 4.70
C GLY A 66 -17.04 7.87 4.02
N THR A 67 -18.09 7.45 4.73
CA THR A 67 -19.43 8.00 4.50
C THR A 67 -19.37 9.52 4.65
N LEU A 68 -19.39 10.24 3.53
CA LEU A 68 -20.08 11.54 3.44
C LEU A 68 -21.01 11.47 2.24
N VAL A 69 -22.24 11.13 2.54
CA VAL A 69 -23.41 11.54 1.77
C VAL A 69 -23.33 13.06 1.62
N ALA A 70 -23.06 13.54 0.41
CA ALA A 70 -23.28 14.92 0.01
C ALA A 70 -24.02 14.93 -1.33
N GLU A 71 -25.33 14.74 -1.21
CA GLU A 71 -26.42 15.25 -2.05
C GLU A 71 -26.54 14.83 -3.54
N PRO A 72 -27.65 14.17 -3.93
CA PRO A 72 -27.98 13.95 -5.33
C PRO A 72 -28.55 15.24 -5.93
N ILE A 73 -27.75 15.99 -6.68
CA ILE A 73 -28.26 17.12 -7.46
C ILE A 73 -28.62 16.63 -8.88
N PRO A 74 -29.87 16.83 -9.34
CA PRO A 74 -30.42 16.24 -10.56
C PRO A 74 -29.87 16.84 -11.86
N LEU A 75 -29.98 16.06 -12.95
CA LEU A 75 -29.61 16.36 -14.34
C LEU A 75 -29.97 17.78 -14.83
N PRO A 76 -29.08 18.43 -15.60
CA PRO A 76 -29.49 19.22 -16.75
C PRO A 76 -29.56 18.32 -18.00
N THR A 77 -30.80 18.05 -18.37
CA THR A 77 -31.33 17.62 -19.66
C THR A 77 -30.44 17.81 -20.90
N ARG A 78 -30.34 16.74 -21.66
CA ARG A 78 -29.92 16.64 -23.07
C ARG A 78 -30.57 17.75 -23.93
N ALA A 79 -29.78 18.73 -24.38
CA ALA A 79 -30.19 19.68 -25.41
C ALA A 79 -28.98 20.11 -26.26
N SER A 80 -28.84 19.54 -27.45
CA SER A 80 -28.33 20.21 -28.67
C SER A 80 -28.38 19.18 -29.81
N THR A 81 -29.54 19.00 -30.42
CA THR A 81 -29.98 19.71 -31.64
C THR A 81 -29.08 19.36 -32.82
N ARG A 82 -29.56 18.37 -33.61
CA ARG A 82 -29.25 18.27 -35.03
C ARG A 82 -29.59 19.60 -35.69
N ILE A 83 -28.66 20.16 -36.46
CA ILE A 83 -28.93 20.81 -37.74
C ILE A 83 -27.80 20.41 -38.68
#